data_AF-A0A0Q7DYM4-F1
#
_entry.id   AF-A0A0Q7DYM4-F1
#
_cell.length_a   1.000
_cell.length_b   1.000
_cell.length_c   1.000
_cell.angle_alpha   90.00
_cell.angle_beta   90.00
_cell.angle_gamma   90.00
#
_symmetry.space_group_name_H-M   'P 1'
#
loop_
_entity.id
_entity.type
_entity.pdbx_description
1 polymer ?
#
loop_
_entity_poly.entity_id
_entity_poly.type
_entity_poly.pdbx_seq_one_letter_code
_entity_poly.pdbx_strand_id
1 'polypeptide(L)'
;MLDLLEKRHAPKAPELAGLTVGDVIAMLETFDPSAPLMVQGESGGFEEVLGFRTTGVVLNVNTAEGFGPHDLPDDGARADLVAVVLRSTER
;
A
#
# COMPACT_ATOMS: atom_id res chain seq x y z
N MET A 1 53.03 -4.79 -25.25
CA MET A 1 51.91 -3.99 -25.76
C MET A 1 50.71 -4.93 -25.89
N LEU A 2 50.00 -5.14 -24.79
CA LEU A 2 48.81 -6.01 -24.70
C LEU A 2 47.69 -5.15 -24.09
N ASP A 3 47.38 -4.07 -24.80
CA ASP A 3 46.11 -3.36 -24.63
C ASP A 3 45.14 -4.03 -25.60
N LEU A 4 44.21 -4.83 -25.09
CA LEU A 4 42.92 -5.21 -25.69
C LEU A 4 42.43 -6.45 -24.93
N LEU A 5 41.21 -6.38 -24.37
CA LEU A 5 40.55 -7.36 -23.49
C LEU A 5 40.95 -7.12 -22.01
N GLU A 6 40.17 -6.48 -21.15
CA GLU A 6 38.78 -6.81 -20.81
C GLU A 6 38.08 -5.59 -20.21
N LYS A 7 37.47 -4.73 -21.04
CA LYS A 7 36.38 -3.88 -20.55
C LYS A 7 35.09 -4.70 -20.63
N ARG A 8 34.94 -5.66 -19.71
CA ARG A 8 33.64 -6.30 -19.46
C ARG A 8 32.69 -5.17 -19.08
N HIS A 9 31.82 -4.79 -20.01
CA HIS A 9 30.66 -3.97 -19.69
C HIS A 9 29.86 -4.77 -18.67
N ALA A 10 30.00 -4.41 -17.40
CA ALA A 10 29.05 -4.85 -16.40
C ALA A 10 27.65 -4.45 -16.93
N PRO A 11 26.65 -5.35 -16.93
CA PRO A 11 25.30 -4.96 -17.29
C PRO A 11 24.91 -3.81 -16.36
N LYS A 12 24.68 -2.64 -16.93
CA LYS A 12 24.23 -1.46 -16.20
C LYS A 12 22.95 -1.87 -15.48
N ALA A 13 22.95 -1.84 -14.14
CA ALA A 13 21.75 -2.15 -13.37
C ALA A 13 20.59 -1.30 -13.92
N PRO A 14 19.38 -1.86 -14.07
CA PRO A 14 18.25 -1.08 -14.54
C PRO A 14 18.11 0.13 -13.62
N GLU A 15 18.19 1.34 -14.20
CA GLU A 15 17.82 2.55 -13.49
C GLU A 15 16.34 2.42 -13.19
N LEU A 16 16.02 2.08 -11.94
CA LEU A 16 14.65 2.13 -11.44
C LEU A 16 14.26 3.60 -11.40
N ALA A 17 13.72 4.10 -12.50
CA ALA A 17 13.01 5.37 -12.51
C ALA A 17 11.84 5.20 -11.54
N GLY A 18 11.93 5.85 -10.38
CA GLY A 18 10.83 5.85 -9.41
C GLY A 18 9.58 6.45 -10.06
N LEU A 19 8.41 5.99 -9.63
CA LEU A 19 7.14 6.55 -10.06
C LEU A 19 7.04 7.99 -9.52
N THR A 20 6.92 8.97 -10.41
CA THR A 20 6.70 10.36 -10.00
C THR A 20 5.23 10.59 -9.66
N VAL A 21 4.94 11.68 -8.94
CA VAL A 21 3.55 12.10 -8.70
C VAL A 21 2.80 12.33 -10.02
N GLY A 22 3.47 12.84 -11.04
CA GLY A 22 2.88 13.02 -12.37
C GLY A 22 2.48 11.70 -13.02
N ASP A 23 3.31 10.66 -12.87
CA ASP A 23 3.01 9.32 -13.39
C ASP A 23 1.80 8.70 -12.68
N VAL A 24 1.67 8.91 -11.36
CA VAL A 24 0.49 8.48 -10.59
C VAL A 24 -0.78 9.16 -11.09
N ILE A 25 -0.73 10.48 -11.28
CA ILE A 25 -1.90 11.26 -11.75
C ILE A 25 -2.32 10.78 -13.13
N ALA A 26 -1.37 10.68 -14.08
CA ALA A 26 -1.66 10.21 -15.43
C ALA A 26 -2.27 8.80 -15.43
N MET A 27 -1.77 7.90 -14.57
CA MET A 27 -2.33 6.56 -14.42
C MET A 27 -3.78 6.62 -13.91
N LEU A 28 -4.05 7.41 -12.87
CA LEU A 28 -5.40 7.56 -12.30
C LEU A 28 -6.39 8.21 -13.26
N GLU A 29 -5.96 9.16 -14.10
CA GLU A 29 -6.80 9.80 -15.12
C GLU A 29 -7.25 8.83 -16.21
N THR A 30 -6.46 7.79 -16.47
CA THR A 30 -6.83 6.73 -17.43
C THR A 30 -7.66 5.60 -16.82
N PHE A 31 -7.83 5.60 -15.50
CA PHE A 31 -8.54 4.53 -14.80
C PHE A 31 -10.05 4.66 -14.98
N ASP A 32 -10.71 3.57 -15.39
CA ASP A 32 -12.18 3.53 -15.44
C ASP A 32 -12.74 3.47 -14.01
N PRO A 33 -13.45 4.51 -13.54
CA PRO A 33 -13.98 4.54 -12.17
C PRO A 33 -15.08 3.51 -11.92
N SER A 34 -15.62 2.87 -12.98
CA SER A 34 -16.61 1.80 -12.88
C SER A 34 -15.99 0.40 -12.86
N ALA A 35 -14.66 0.28 -13.06
CA ALA A 35 -13.98 -1.00 -13.01
C ALA A 35 -14.11 -1.63 -11.61
N PRO A 36 -14.45 -2.93 -11.52
CA PRO A 36 -14.54 -3.62 -10.25
C PRO A 36 -13.15 -3.73 -9.61
N LEU A 37 -13.06 -3.37 -8.34
CA LEU A 37 -11.85 -3.50 -7.54
C LEU A 37 -11.93 -4.79 -6.72
N MET A 38 -10.88 -5.59 -6.78
CA MET A 38 -10.76 -6.86 -6.06
C MET A 38 -9.54 -6.82 -5.16
N VAL A 39 -9.65 -7.34 -3.95
CA VAL A 39 -8.53 -7.48 -3.00
C VAL A 39 -8.34 -8.94 -2.62
N GLN A 40 -7.16 -9.28 -2.10
CA GLN A 40 -6.89 -10.62 -1.61
C GLN A 40 -7.83 -10.95 -0.45
N GLY A 41 -8.53 -12.09 -0.56
CA GLY A 41 -9.45 -12.55 0.46
C GLY A 41 -8.72 -13.11 1.69
N GLU A 42 -9.35 -13.02 2.86
CA GLU A 42 -8.76 -13.49 4.13
C GLU A 42 -8.62 -15.02 4.15
N SER A 43 -9.59 -15.72 3.55
CA SER A 43 -9.58 -17.19 3.43
C SER A 43 -8.98 -17.67 2.10
N GLY A 44 -8.22 -16.81 1.42
CA GLY A 44 -7.76 -17.04 0.05
C GLY A 44 -8.75 -16.53 -1.02
N GLY A 45 -8.34 -16.61 -2.29
CA GLY A 45 -9.12 -16.05 -3.39
C GLY A 45 -9.12 -14.51 -3.43
N PHE A 46 -10.14 -13.95 -4.08
CA PHE A 46 -10.34 -12.51 -4.21
C PHE A 46 -11.73 -12.10 -3.69
N GLU A 47 -11.78 -11.00 -2.96
CA GLU A 47 -13.01 -10.39 -2.44
C GLU A 47 -13.27 -9.06 -3.16
N GLU A 48 -14.54 -8.77 -3.44
CA GLU A 48 -14.95 -7.50 -4.05
C GLU A 48 -14.85 -6.35 -3.04
N VAL A 49 -14.32 -5.22 -3.50
CA VAL A 49 -14.27 -3.96 -2.77
C VAL A 49 -15.59 -3.21 -2.96
N LEU A 50 -16.35 -3.09 -1.87
CA LEU A 50 -17.60 -2.33 -1.82
C LEU A 50 -17.36 -0.82 -1.67
N GLY A 51 -16.19 -0.43 -1.19
CA GLY A 51 -15.80 0.97 -1.05
C GLY A 51 -14.64 1.18 -0.09
N PHE A 52 -14.32 2.44 0.16
CA PHE A 52 -13.29 2.86 1.09
C PHE A 52 -13.92 3.70 2.19
N ARG A 53 -13.50 3.50 3.44
CA ARG A 53 -13.80 4.42 4.55
C ARG A 53 -12.51 4.85 5.20
N THR A 54 -12.47 6.09 5.68
CA THR A 54 -11.40 6.54 6.57
C THR A 54 -11.77 6.16 8.00
N THR A 55 -10.80 5.71 8.77
CA THR A 55 -10.95 5.47 10.21
C THR A 55 -9.71 5.95 10.94
N GLY A 56 -9.91 6.43 12.16
CA GLY A 56 -8.79 6.65 13.07
C GLY A 56 -8.24 5.30 13.52
N VAL A 57 -6.91 5.16 13.47
CA VAL A 57 -6.19 4.03 14.06
C VAL A 57 -5.08 4.60 14.93
N VAL A 58 -4.91 4.07 16.14
CA VAL A 58 -3.72 4.35 16.93
C VAL A 58 -2.64 3.34 16.56
N LEU A 59 -1.54 3.83 15.98
CA LEU A 59 -0.36 3.00 15.75
C LEU A 59 0.42 2.85 17.06
N ASN A 60 0.91 1.64 17.35
CA ASN A 60 1.68 1.30 18.55
C ASN A 60 0.94 1.48 19.90
N VAL A 61 -0.11 0.68 20.09
CA VAL A 61 -0.90 0.59 21.35
C VAL A 61 -0.25 -0.28 22.43
N ASN A 62 1.05 -0.56 22.32
CA ASN A 62 1.75 -1.41 23.27
C ASN A 62 2.03 -0.62 24.55
N THR A 63 1.52 -1.13 25.66
CA THR A 63 1.77 -0.64 27.02
C THR A 63 2.63 -1.63 27.79
N ALA A 64 3.08 -1.24 28.99
CA ALA A 64 3.76 -2.18 29.88
C ALA A 64 2.82 -3.31 30.35
N GLU A 65 1.51 -3.06 30.38
CA GLU A 65 0.48 -4.02 30.77
C GLU A 65 -0.02 -4.92 29.63
N GLY A 66 0.27 -4.59 28.35
CA GLY A 66 -0.09 -5.40 27.19
C GLY A 66 -0.48 -4.62 25.94
N PHE A 67 -1.24 -5.26 25.04
CA PHE A 67 -1.76 -4.68 23.80
C PHE A 67 -3.07 -3.92 24.07
N GLY A 68 -3.12 -2.61 23.79
CA GLY A 68 -4.33 -1.80 23.88
C GLY A 68 -5.25 -1.87 22.64
N PRO A 69 -6.46 -1.28 22.69
CA PRO A 69 -7.36 -1.20 21.55
C PRO A 69 -6.85 -0.23 20.47
N HIS A 70 -6.95 -0.61 19.20
CA HIS A 70 -6.55 0.24 18.05
C HIS A 70 -7.64 1.19 17.56
N ASP A 71 -8.87 0.94 17.98
CA ASP A 71 -10.11 1.58 17.55
C ASP A 71 -10.54 2.77 18.43
N LEU A 72 -9.87 2.98 19.56
CA LEU A 72 -10.10 4.09 20.47
C LEU A 72 -8.80 4.89 20.66
N PRO A 73 -8.73 6.15 20.18
CA PRO A 73 -7.66 7.04 20.63
C PRO A 73 -7.82 7.33 22.12
N ASP A 74 -6.73 7.15 22.88
CA ASP A 74 -6.66 7.66 24.26
C ASP A 74 -6.99 9.15 24.31
N ASP A 75 -7.55 9.63 25.42
CA ASP A 75 -7.89 11.04 25.62
C ASP A 75 -6.64 11.92 25.43
N GLY A 76 -6.54 12.56 24.26
CA GLY A 76 -5.43 13.44 23.88
C GLY A 76 -4.46 12.86 22.84
N ALA A 77 -4.56 11.57 22.48
CA ALA A 77 -3.79 10.97 21.40
C ALA A 77 -4.42 11.29 20.03
N ARG A 78 -3.60 11.72 19.08
CA ARG A 78 -4.05 11.95 17.70
C ARG A 78 -4.03 10.61 16.95
N ALA A 79 -5.21 10.09 16.60
CA ALA A 79 -5.30 8.93 15.73
C ALA A 79 -4.74 9.24 14.33
N ASP A 80 -4.04 8.27 13.74
CA ASP A 80 -3.67 8.30 12.33
C ASP A 80 -4.91 8.02 11.48
N LEU A 81 -5.11 8.79 10.42
CA LEU A 81 -6.20 8.55 9.48
C LEU A 81 -5.75 7.51 8.46
N VAL A 82 -6.41 6.35 8.49
CA VAL A 82 -6.13 5.24 7.57
C VAL A 82 -7.35 4.97 6.69
N ALA A 83 -7.12 4.76 5.41
CA ALA A 83 -8.16 4.27 4.50
C ALA A 83 -8.26 2.75 4.64
N VAL A 84 -9.45 2.24 4.97
CA VAL A 84 -9.72 0.81 5.03
C VAL A 84 -10.71 0.43 3.93
N VAL A 85 -10.48 -0.76 3.38
CA VAL A 85 -11.31 -1.35 2.32
C VAL A 85 -12.52 -2.02 2.96
N LEU A 86 -13.72 -1.64 2.51
CA LEU A 86 -14.95 -2.36 2.80
C LEU A 86 -15.06 -3.49 1.78
N ARG A 87 -15.17 -4.72 2.27
CA ARG A 87 -15.22 -5.93 1.44
C ARG A 87 -16.54 -6.65 1.62
N SER A 88 -17.02 -7.29 0.55
CA SER A 88 -18.15 -8.21 0.63
C SER A 88 -17.71 -9.48 1.36
N THR A 89 -18.11 -9.65 2.61
CA THR A 89 -18.07 -10.97 3.24
C THR A 89 -19.25 -11.75 2.68
N GLU A 90 -19.02 -12.66 1.73
CA GLU A 90 -20.03 -13.64 1.38
C GLU A 90 -20.45 -14.41 2.64
N ARG A 91 -21.78 -14.49 2.87
CA ARG A 91 -22.40 -15.28 3.93
C ARG A 91 -22.61 -16.71 3.47
#